data_AF-A0A4Q1IR15-F1
#
_entry.id   AF-A0A4Q1IR15-F1
#
_cell.length_a   1.000
_cell.length_b   1.000
_cell.length_c   1.000
_cell.angle_alpha   90.00
_cell.angle_beta   90.00
_cell.angle_gamma   90.00
#
_symmetry.space_group_name_H-M   'P 1'
#
loop_
_entity.id
_entity.type
_entity.pdbx_description
1 polymer ?
#
loop_
_entity_poly.entity_id
_entity_poly.type
_entity_poly.pdbx_seq_one_letter_code
_entity_poly.pdbx_strand_id
1 'polypeptide(L)'
;MSKKKKKKFINDVSFTSLLSDNDRDYLRIIDEKTGEEGEEMEHYDGYIALINGAVVLSSKMEKRFYFLADKICQPEHINNTSLKKEFEELVYKNGKCTDSLTEDVISIYEYCEKTNRFWHNSSLKVYELYYPNLLEAYLEKFKNSEELDFLKFEYEYYLKINTKNRKNNTIYSSGIDRDDMLFIGYFQFLNQDEKEFFNINTSKKLDFISSKILELGYYIQFSKEKKEVYLNLIPVKNEKSDFDKLDEEVIDKSNLPSFSLLERYALIKRFGINKLVTDSKTLKKEKNKLLALIMDCSIDNARKLLDNTYKLKDKEKNKVRETLIEEKIDEFLFRNKIDIDSIK
;
A
#
# COMPACT_ATOMS: atom_id res chain seq x y z
N MET A 1 -43.70 23.59 -0.04
CA MET A 1 -43.34 22.65 1.05
C MET A 1 -42.61 21.49 0.39
N SER A 2 -41.29 21.43 0.41
CA SER A 2 -40.54 20.72 1.44
C SER A 2 -39.23 21.46 1.76
N LYS A 3 -39.00 21.68 3.07
CA LYS A 3 -37.75 22.20 3.64
C LYS A 3 -36.83 21.02 3.98
N LYS A 4 -35.51 21.31 3.98
CA LYS A 4 -34.38 20.52 4.51
C LYS A 4 -33.93 19.40 3.56
N LYS A 5 -32.66 19.32 3.17
CA LYS A 5 -31.48 19.28 4.04
C LYS A 5 -30.27 19.99 3.42
N LYS A 6 -29.88 21.14 3.97
CA LYS A 6 -28.46 21.51 4.05
C LYS A 6 -27.92 20.83 5.31
N LYS A 7 -27.35 19.64 5.19
CA LYS A 7 -26.45 19.14 6.23
C LYS A 7 -25.09 19.75 5.90
N LYS A 8 -24.63 20.67 6.76
CA LYS A 8 -23.26 21.20 6.69
C LYS A 8 -22.30 20.02 6.83
N PHE A 9 -21.32 19.95 5.94
CA PHE A 9 -20.36 18.87 5.80
C PHE A 9 -19.61 18.55 7.10
N ILE A 10 -19.25 19.59 7.86
CA ILE A 10 -18.63 19.50 9.19
C ILE A 10 -19.47 18.68 10.20
N ASN A 11 -20.80 18.65 10.04
CA ASN A 11 -21.68 17.95 10.98
C ASN A 11 -21.80 16.45 10.70
N ASP A 12 -21.30 15.94 9.56
CA ASP A 12 -21.34 14.51 9.22
C ASP A 12 -20.03 13.78 9.59
N VAL A 13 -19.03 14.51 10.09
CA VAL A 13 -17.71 13.97 10.44
C VAL A 13 -17.63 13.73 11.96
N SER A 14 -17.41 12.48 12.36
CA SER A 14 -17.55 12.03 13.76
C SER A 14 -16.61 12.75 14.76
N PHE A 15 -15.46 13.26 14.31
CA PHE A 15 -14.46 13.91 15.18
C PHE A 15 -14.58 15.45 15.27
N THR A 16 -15.40 16.11 14.44
CA THR A 16 -15.48 17.59 14.45
C THR A 16 -16.01 18.11 15.78
N SER A 17 -16.79 17.31 16.50
CA SER A 17 -17.23 17.53 17.88
C SER A 17 -16.08 17.63 18.91
N LEU A 18 -14.86 17.24 18.55
CA LEU A 18 -13.68 17.20 19.42
C LEU A 18 -12.61 18.25 19.04
N LEU A 19 -12.83 18.96 17.94
CA LEU A 19 -11.98 20.05 17.47
C LEU A 19 -12.16 21.30 18.33
N SER A 20 -11.09 22.08 18.47
CA SER A 20 -11.19 23.42 19.04
C SER A 20 -12.05 24.30 18.15
N ASP A 21 -12.66 25.34 18.70
CA ASP A 21 -13.49 26.26 17.89
C ASP A 21 -12.68 26.91 16.76
N ASN A 22 -11.38 27.11 16.96
CA ASN A 22 -10.47 27.61 15.93
C ASN A 22 -10.23 26.58 14.79
N ASP A 23 -10.15 25.29 15.11
CA ASP A 23 -9.98 24.23 14.11
C ASP A 23 -11.28 23.99 13.34
N ARG A 24 -12.43 24.08 14.02
CA ARG A 24 -13.75 24.07 13.38
C ARG A 24 -13.93 25.28 12.48
N ASP A 25 -13.52 26.46 12.93
CA ASP A 25 -13.58 27.67 12.12
C ASP A 25 -12.63 27.59 10.92
N TYR A 26 -11.46 26.96 11.05
CA TYR A 26 -10.56 26.71 9.93
C TYR A 26 -11.18 25.74 8.91
N LEU A 27 -11.74 24.61 9.36
CA LEU A 27 -12.46 23.68 8.48
C LEU A 27 -13.70 24.33 7.88
N ARG A 28 -14.38 25.21 8.61
CA ARG A 28 -15.51 26.01 8.12
C ARG A 28 -15.08 27.00 7.07
N ILE A 29 -13.94 27.68 7.23
CA ILE A 29 -13.40 28.58 6.22
C ILE A 29 -12.98 27.82 4.96
N ILE A 30 -12.45 26.59 5.10
CA ILE A 30 -12.19 25.71 3.96
C ILE A 30 -13.50 25.34 3.28
N ASP A 31 -14.48 24.81 4.03
CA ASP A 31 -15.83 24.43 3.57
C ASP A 31 -16.61 25.60 2.92
N GLU A 32 -16.48 26.80 3.47
CA GLU A 32 -17.10 28.02 2.94
C GLU A 32 -16.38 28.51 1.69
N LYS A 33 -15.04 28.48 1.63
CA LYS A 33 -14.30 28.85 0.43
C LYS A 33 -14.45 27.86 -0.72
N THR A 34 -14.62 26.56 -0.42
CA THR A 34 -14.87 25.53 -1.45
C THR A 34 -16.34 25.41 -1.80
N GLY A 35 -17.26 25.80 -0.89
CA GLY A 35 -18.71 25.78 -1.10
C GLY A 35 -19.35 27.09 -1.57
N GLU A 36 -18.62 28.20 -1.61
CA GLU A 36 -19.10 29.51 -2.07
C GLU A 36 -19.42 29.56 -3.58
N GLU A 37 -18.92 28.62 -4.38
CA GLU A 37 -19.22 28.54 -5.82
C GLU A 37 -20.58 27.88 -6.14
N GLY A 38 -21.30 27.36 -5.12
CA GLY A 38 -22.71 26.97 -5.27
C GLY A 38 -22.98 25.79 -6.19
N GLU A 39 -21.96 25.08 -6.66
CA GLU A 39 -22.10 23.85 -7.42
C GLU A 39 -22.28 22.65 -6.47
N GLU A 40 -23.05 21.63 -6.89
CA GLU A 40 -23.08 20.35 -6.19
C GLU A 40 -21.65 19.82 -6.16
N MET A 41 -20.98 19.95 -5.02
CA MET A 41 -19.62 19.46 -4.84
C MET A 41 -19.66 17.97 -5.17
N GLU A 42 -19.04 17.57 -6.28
CA GLU A 42 -18.95 16.16 -6.64
C GLU A 42 -18.39 15.42 -5.43
N HIS A 43 -18.97 14.27 -5.08
CA HIS A 43 -18.64 13.53 -3.86
C HIS A 43 -17.12 13.39 -3.63
N TYR A 44 -16.33 13.32 -4.70
CA TYR A 44 -14.87 13.27 -4.68
C TYR A 44 -14.22 14.53 -4.08
N ASP A 45 -14.60 15.73 -4.53
CA ASP A 45 -13.97 16.99 -4.10
C ASP A 45 -14.25 17.29 -2.62
N GLY A 46 -15.41 16.87 -2.14
CA GLY A 46 -15.73 16.89 -0.71
C GLY A 46 -14.73 16.07 0.10
N TYR A 47 -14.47 14.82 -0.30
CA TYR A 47 -13.48 14.00 0.41
C TYR A 47 -12.06 14.59 0.36
N ILE A 48 -11.65 15.17 -0.78
CA ILE A 48 -10.37 15.86 -0.93
C ILE A 48 -10.24 16.99 0.12
N ALA A 49 -11.28 17.79 0.29
CA ALA A 49 -11.29 18.87 1.28
C ALA A 49 -11.19 18.34 2.73
N LEU A 50 -11.87 17.24 3.07
CA LEU A 50 -11.76 16.61 4.39
C LEU A 50 -10.35 16.13 4.67
N ILE A 51 -9.80 15.35 3.75
CA ILE A 51 -8.48 14.74 3.91
C ILE A 51 -7.44 15.85 4.03
N ASN A 52 -7.53 16.90 3.22
CA ASN A 52 -6.63 18.05 3.33
C ASN A 52 -6.76 18.75 4.69
N GLY A 53 -7.97 19.00 5.15
CA GLY A 53 -8.22 19.57 6.48
C GLY A 53 -7.64 18.71 7.61
N ALA A 54 -7.89 17.41 7.58
CA ALA A 54 -7.39 16.44 8.54
C ALA A 54 -5.85 16.36 8.51
N VAL A 55 -5.23 16.40 7.33
CA VAL A 55 -3.76 16.43 7.21
C VAL A 55 -3.15 17.70 7.79
N VAL A 56 -3.74 18.87 7.52
CA VAL A 56 -3.27 20.13 8.11
C VAL A 56 -3.36 20.08 9.64
N LEU A 57 -4.45 19.52 10.18
CA LEU A 57 -4.62 19.33 11.62
C LEU A 57 -3.58 18.36 12.18
N SER A 58 -3.41 17.18 11.58
CA SER A 58 -2.39 16.20 11.99
C SER A 58 -0.99 16.79 11.99
N SER A 59 -0.62 17.60 10.97
CA SER A 59 0.68 18.27 10.93
C SER A 59 0.87 19.31 12.04
N LYS A 60 -0.19 20.07 12.38
CA LYS A 60 -0.16 21.02 13.51
C LYS A 60 -0.04 20.27 14.84
N MET A 61 -0.78 19.17 15.01
CA MET A 61 -0.74 18.34 16.21
C MET A 61 0.63 17.68 16.39
N GLU A 62 1.24 17.16 15.33
CA GLU A 62 2.59 16.58 15.36
C GLU A 62 3.64 17.60 15.82
N LYS A 63 3.59 18.84 15.29
CA LYS A 63 4.47 19.93 15.76
C LYS A 63 4.27 20.26 17.24
N ARG A 64 3.01 20.32 17.71
CA ARG A 64 2.70 20.58 19.12
C ARG A 64 3.14 19.41 20.01
N PHE A 65 3.01 18.18 19.52
CA PHE A 65 3.44 16.97 20.21
C PHE A 65 4.95 17.02 20.46
N TYR A 66 5.76 17.26 19.43
CA TYR A 66 7.21 17.37 19.59
C TYR A 66 7.62 18.49 20.55
N PHE A 67 6.95 19.65 20.46
CA PHE A 67 7.17 20.74 21.40
C PHE A 67 6.87 20.36 22.86
N LEU A 68 5.72 19.72 23.12
CA LEU A 68 5.34 19.30 24.46
C LEU A 68 6.23 18.16 24.98
N ALA A 69 6.57 17.19 24.12
CA ALA A 69 7.46 16.08 24.47
C ALA A 69 8.85 16.58 24.89
N ASP A 70 9.43 17.52 24.12
CA ASP A 70 10.71 18.14 24.46
C ASP A 70 10.64 18.90 25.78
N LYS A 71 9.57 19.70 25.95
CA LYS A 71 9.36 20.51 27.16
C LYS A 71 9.15 19.66 28.42
N ILE A 72 8.42 18.55 28.36
CA ILE A 72 8.19 17.65 29.49
C ILE A 72 9.47 16.93 29.92
N CYS A 73 10.38 16.66 28.97
CA CYS A 73 11.67 16.03 29.24
C CYS A 73 12.67 16.96 29.94
N GLN A 74 12.38 18.26 30.07
CA GLN A 74 13.25 19.20 30.77
C GLN A 74 13.15 19.03 32.30
N PRO A 75 14.26 19.08 33.06
CA PRO A 75 14.29 18.83 34.51
C PRO A 75 13.27 19.66 35.31
N GLU A 76 13.06 20.91 34.91
CA GLU A 76 12.15 21.88 35.55
C GLU A 76 10.66 21.53 35.38
N HIS A 77 10.33 20.60 34.49
CA HIS A 77 8.96 20.28 34.09
C HIS A 77 8.56 18.82 34.32
N ILE A 78 9.48 17.97 34.80
CA ILE A 78 9.26 16.55 35.09
C ILE A 78 8.05 16.31 36.00
N ASN A 79 7.77 17.22 36.93
CA ASN A 79 6.66 17.14 37.89
C ASN A 79 5.45 18.01 37.53
N ASN A 80 5.44 18.66 36.36
CA ASN A 80 4.34 19.52 35.95
C ASN A 80 3.15 18.69 35.46
N THR A 81 2.17 18.47 36.34
CA THR A 81 0.95 17.69 36.07
C THR A 81 0.03 18.33 35.02
N SER A 82 0.06 19.67 34.88
CA SER A 82 -0.73 20.36 33.85
C SER A 82 -0.20 20.03 32.45
N LEU A 83 1.12 20.12 32.26
CA LEU A 83 1.77 19.78 30.98
C LEU A 83 1.55 18.31 30.61
N LYS A 84 1.60 17.39 31.59
CA LYS A 84 1.32 15.97 31.35
C LYS A 84 -0.12 15.72 30.89
N LYS A 85 -1.11 16.37 31.53
CA LYS A 85 -2.51 16.28 31.10
C LYS A 85 -2.72 16.86 29.69
N GLU A 86 -2.13 18.01 29.40
CA GLU A 86 -2.18 18.60 28.05
C GLU A 86 -1.60 17.63 26.99
N PHE A 87 -0.49 16.98 27.32
CA PHE A 87 0.13 15.99 26.45
C PHE A 87 -0.75 14.74 26.24
N GLU A 88 -1.32 14.19 27.31
CA GLU A 88 -2.25 13.05 27.23
C GLU A 88 -3.49 13.37 26.38
N GLU A 89 -4.08 14.55 26.56
CA GLU A 89 -5.20 15.02 25.75
C GLU A 89 -4.81 15.17 24.27
N LEU A 90 -3.60 15.68 24.00
CA LEU A 90 -3.10 15.82 22.64
C LEU A 90 -2.89 14.46 21.97
N VAL A 91 -2.30 13.49 22.68
CA VAL A 91 -2.12 12.11 22.18
C VAL A 91 -3.47 11.49 21.82
N TYR A 92 -4.48 11.64 22.70
CA TYR A 92 -5.82 11.14 22.44
C TYR A 92 -6.47 11.78 21.22
N LYS A 93 -6.40 13.12 21.09
CA LYS A 93 -6.94 13.85 19.94
C LYS A 93 -6.24 13.46 18.64
N ASN A 94 -4.92 13.28 18.69
CA ASN A 94 -4.12 12.87 17.53
C ASN A 94 -4.53 11.48 17.04
N GLY A 95 -4.72 10.51 17.96
CA GLY A 95 -5.21 9.17 17.61
C GLY A 95 -6.53 9.22 16.84
N LYS A 96 -7.52 9.97 17.36
CA LYS A 96 -8.81 10.13 16.66
C LYS A 96 -8.72 10.83 15.31
N CYS A 97 -7.84 11.82 15.19
CA CYS A 97 -7.62 12.50 13.92
C CYS A 97 -7.03 11.55 12.88
N THR A 98 -6.08 10.69 13.28
CA THR A 98 -5.54 9.63 12.44
C THR A 98 -6.61 8.61 12.03
N ASP A 99 -7.44 8.17 12.97
CA ASP A 99 -8.52 7.21 12.68
C ASP A 99 -9.49 7.79 11.64
N SER A 100 -9.98 9.01 11.85
CA SER A 100 -10.90 9.64 10.88
C SER A 100 -10.26 9.92 9.53
N LEU A 101 -9.00 10.38 9.50
CA LEU A 101 -8.29 10.56 8.23
C LEU A 101 -8.20 9.24 7.47
N THR A 102 -7.97 8.14 8.20
CA THR A 102 -7.90 6.81 7.60
C THR A 102 -9.24 6.39 7.02
N GLU A 103 -10.34 6.59 7.77
CA GLU A 103 -11.71 6.35 7.28
C GLU A 103 -12.03 7.17 6.01
N ASP A 104 -11.67 8.45 5.97
CA ASP A 104 -11.89 9.31 4.81
C ASP A 104 -11.09 8.86 3.58
N VAL A 105 -9.83 8.45 3.78
CA VAL A 105 -8.96 7.95 2.70
C VAL A 105 -9.46 6.61 2.16
N ILE A 106 -9.96 5.73 3.01
CA ILE A 106 -10.60 4.48 2.59
C ILE A 106 -11.91 4.75 1.85
N SER A 107 -12.68 5.74 2.28
CA SER A 107 -13.91 6.13 1.58
C SER A 107 -13.63 6.67 0.17
N ILE A 108 -12.56 7.46 -0.02
CA ILE A 108 -12.08 7.83 -1.37
C ILE A 108 -11.69 6.58 -2.17
N TYR A 109 -10.95 5.66 -1.56
CA TYR A 109 -10.53 4.43 -2.23
C TYR A 109 -11.74 3.68 -2.79
N GLU A 110 -12.74 3.40 -1.96
CA GLU A 110 -13.96 2.71 -2.36
C GLU A 110 -14.74 3.48 -3.44
N TYR A 111 -14.79 4.81 -3.33
CA TYR A 111 -15.40 5.65 -4.35
C TYR A 111 -14.68 5.52 -5.70
N CYS A 112 -13.35 5.61 -5.72
CA CYS A 112 -12.53 5.42 -6.92
C CYS A 112 -12.76 4.04 -7.55
N GLU A 113 -12.80 2.98 -6.74
CA GLU A 113 -13.06 1.62 -7.23
C GLU A 113 -14.44 1.48 -7.87
N LYS A 114 -15.45 2.12 -7.27
CA LYS A 114 -16.84 2.05 -7.74
C LYS A 114 -17.07 2.86 -9.02
N THR A 115 -16.44 4.03 -9.11
CA THR A 115 -16.63 4.98 -10.21
C THR A 115 -15.59 4.84 -11.32
N ASN A 116 -14.60 3.97 -11.10
CA ASN A 116 -13.37 3.91 -11.89
C ASN A 116 -12.62 5.24 -11.94
N ARG A 117 -12.81 6.18 -11.00
CA ARG A 117 -12.08 7.45 -11.02
C ARG A 117 -10.61 7.21 -10.70
N PHE A 118 -9.71 7.76 -11.51
CA PHE A 118 -8.29 7.60 -11.32
C PHE A 118 -7.78 8.33 -10.07
N TRP A 119 -6.95 7.63 -9.32
CA TRP A 119 -6.15 8.12 -8.21
C TRP A 119 -4.89 7.27 -8.14
N HIS A 120 -3.72 7.85 -7.91
CA HIS A 120 -2.46 7.10 -7.90
C HIS A 120 -2.43 5.93 -6.90
N ASN A 121 -3.19 6.02 -5.81
CA ASN A 121 -3.34 4.93 -4.82
C ASN A 121 -4.62 4.08 -4.99
N SER A 122 -5.34 4.23 -6.10
CA SER A 122 -6.41 3.32 -6.54
C SER A 122 -5.90 1.88 -6.73
N SER A 123 -6.79 0.92 -6.94
CA SER A 123 -6.41 -0.47 -7.24
C SER A 123 -5.63 -0.61 -8.55
N LEU A 124 -5.04 -1.79 -8.73
CA LEU A 124 -4.47 -2.19 -10.02
C LEU A 124 -5.53 -2.14 -11.14
N LYS A 125 -6.77 -2.55 -10.86
CA LYS A 125 -7.85 -2.58 -11.85
C LYS A 125 -8.14 -1.19 -12.42
N VAL A 126 -8.26 -0.17 -11.56
CA VAL A 126 -8.49 1.21 -11.99
C VAL A 126 -7.26 1.75 -12.72
N TYR A 127 -6.06 1.43 -12.24
CA TYR A 127 -4.82 1.80 -12.92
C TYR A 127 -4.72 1.23 -14.34
N GLU A 128 -5.01 -0.06 -14.53
CA GLU A 128 -5.00 -0.73 -15.83
C GLU A 128 -5.99 -0.09 -16.81
N LEU A 129 -7.18 0.31 -16.31
CA LEU A 129 -8.17 1.02 -17.13
C LEU A 129 -7.63 2.36 -17.66
N TYR A 130 -6.87 3.09 -16.85
CA TYR A 130 -6.31 4.39 -17.22
C TYR A 130 -4.94 4.31 -17.90
N TYR A 131 -4.28 3.16 -17.90
CA TYR A 131 -2.95 2.98 -18.48
C TYR A 131 -2.83 3.55 -19.91
N PRO A 132 -3.76 3.29 -20.86
CA PRO A 132 -3.65 3.83 -22.21
C PRO A 132 -3.70 5.37 -22.23
N ASN A 133 -4.59 5.97 -21.44
CA ASN A 133 -4.73 7.43 -21.35
C ASN A 133 -3.49 8.08 -20.74
N LEU A 134 -2.89 7.43 -19.73
CA LEU A 134 -1.66 7.90 -19.10
C LEU A 134 -0.45 7.82 -20.05
N LEU A 135 -0.36 6.73 -20.82
CA LEU A 135 0.64 6.57 -21.86
C LEU A 135 0.49 7.66 -22.94
N GLU A 136 -0.72 7.88 -23.44
CA GLU A 136 -1.01 8.92 -24.43
C GLU A 136 -0.62 10.31 -23.91
N ALA A 137 -1.04 10.67 -22.69
CA ALA A 137 -0.70 11.95 -22.07
C ALA A 137 0.82 12.11 -21.87
N TYR A 138 1.53 11.03 -21.53
CA TYR A 138 2.99 11.05 -21.41
C TYR A 138 3.64 11.30 -22.79
N LEU A 139 3.25 10.57 -23.82
CA LEU A 139 3.81 10.69 -25.17
C LEU A 139 3.50 12.05 -25.81
N GLU A 140 2.33 12.62 -25.55
CA GLU A 140 1.98 13.98 -26.01
C GLU A 140 2.92 15.02 -25.40
N LYS A 141 3.24 14.87 -24.11
CA LYS A 141 4.14 15.75 -23.37
C LYS A 141 5.60 15.55 -23.77
N PHE A 142 6.01 14.31 -24.01
CA PHE A 142 7.38 13.92 -24.32
C PHE A 142 7.46 13.32 -25.74
N LYS A 143 7.38 14.20 -26.75
CA LYS A 143 7.22 13.84 -28.18
C LYS A 143 8.26 12.89 -28.80
N ASN A 144 9.41 12.71 -28.16
CA ASN A 144 10.49 11.82 -28.63
C ASN A 144 10.67 10.60 -27.72
N SER A 145 9.75 10.38 -26.78
CA SER A 145 9.76 9.22 -25.91
C SER A 145 8.96 8.08 -26.51
N GLU A 146 9.30 6.87 -26.09
CA GLU A 146 8.59 5.64 -26.46
C GLU A 146 7.84 5.08 -25.24
N GLU A 147 7.03 4.03 -25.46
CA GLU A 147 6.31 3.35 -24.38
C GLU A 147 7.27 2.83 -23.29
N LEU A 148 8.47 2.37 -23.67
CA LEU A 148 9.49 1.93 -22.71
C LEU A 148 9.93 3.05 -21.76
N ASP A 149 10.03 4.29 -22.25
CA ASP A 149 10.37 5.45 -21.43
C ASP A 149 9.26 5.77 -20.43
N PHE A 150 8.00 5.69 -20.88
CA PHE A 150 6.82 5.85 -20.02
C PHE A 150 6.79 4.79 -18.91
N LEU A 151 6.97 3.51 -19.26
CA LEU A 151 6.98 2.42 -18.29
C LEU A 151 8.12 2.57 -17.27
N LYS A 152 9.31 2.96 -17.72
CA LYS A 152 10.43 3.27 -16.83
C LYS A 152 10.07 4.40 -15.86
N PHE A 153 9.46 5.46 -16.38
CA PHE A 153 9.04 6.61 -15.61
C PHE A 153 7.99 6.24 -14.55
N GLU A 154 6.95 5.51 -14.93
CA GLU A 154 5.90 5.02 -14.02
C GLU A 154 6.48 4.11 -12.94
N TYR A 155 7.38 3.20 -13.31
CA TYR A 155 8.02 2.31 -12.35
C TYR A 155 8.83 3.08 -11.31
N GLU A 156 9.67 4.02 -11.74
CA GLU A 156 10.43 4.89 -10.84
C GLU A 156 9.53 5.74 -9.93
N TYR A 157 8.37 6.17 -10.46
CA TYR A 157 7.38 6.91 -9.70
C TYR A 157 6.77 6.06 -8.58
N TYR A 158 6.26 4.87 -8.88
CA TYR A 158 5.63 3.98 -7.89
C TYR A 158 6.62 3.47 -6.84
N LEU A 159 7.91 3.33 -7.18
CA LEU A 159 8.96 3.05 -6.18
C LEU A 159 9.10 4.15 -5.11
N LYS A 160 8.75 5.39 -5.44
CA LYS A 160 8.98 6.57 -4.59
C LYS A 160 7.70 7.22 -4.09
N ILE A 161 6.54 6.72 -4.50
CA ILE A 161 5.24 7.39 -4.36
C ILE A 161 4.89 7.74 -2.91
N ASN A 162 5.22 6.84 -1.99
CA ASN A 162 4.94 6.97 -0.57
C ASN A 162 6.17 7.45 0.23
N THR A 163 7.18 8.01 -0.45
CA THR A 163 8.41 8.51 0.18
C THR A 163 8.44 10.04 0.22
N LYS A 164 9.20 10.61 1.17
CA LYS A 164 9.37 12.08 1.30
C LYS A 164 10.01 12.76 0.08
N ASN A 165 10.67 11.99 -0.79
CA ASN A 165 11.36 12.48 -2.00
C ASN A 165 10.57 12.20 -3.29
N ARG A 166 9.24 12.22 -3.21
CA ARG A 166 8.37 12.05 -4.38
C ARG A 166 8.73 13.11 -5.44
N LYS A 167 9.10 12.67 -6.64
CA LYS A 167 9.18 13.58 -7.80
C LYS A 167 7.75 13.92 -8.21
N ASN A 168 7.48 15.20 -8.47
CA ASN A 168 6.19 15.61 -9.03
C ASN A 168 5.99 14.86 -10.35
N ASN A 169 4.99 13.97 -10.38
CA ASN A 169 4.61 13.32 -11.62
C ASN A 169 3.55 14.18 -12.29
N THR A 170 4.00 14.89 -13.32
CA THR A 170 3.18 15.88 -14.01
C THR A 170 2.25 15.27 -15.06
N ILE A 171 2.29 13.96 -15.31
CA ILE A 171 1.35 13.31 -16.23
C ILE A 171 -0.02 13.07 -15.60
N TYR A 172 -0.05 12.82 -14.29
CA TYR A 172 -1.31 12.74 -13.52
C TYR A 172 -1.94 14.13 -13.27
N SER A 173 -1.27 15.19 -13.71
CA SER A 173 -1.80 16.56 -13.76
C SER A 173 -2.18 17.00 -15.18
N SER A 174 -2.01 16.14 -16.18
CA SER A 174 -2.39 16.41 -17.58
C SER A 174 -3.49 15.43 -17.98
N GLY A 175 -4.75 15.88 -17.91
CA GLY A 175 -5.93 15.08 -18.25
C GLY A 175 -7.22 15.72 -17.73
N ILE A 176 -8.37 15.11 -18.06
CA ILE A 176 -9.70 15.51 -17.57
C ILE A 176 -9.88 15.17 -16.07
N ASP A 177 -9.25 14.09 -15.59
CA ASP A 177 -9.27 13.65 -14.20
C ASP A 177 -7.92 13.91 -13.52
N ARG A 178 -7.72 15.13 -13.04
CA ARG A 178 -6.53 15.48 -12.25
C ARG A 178 -6.53 14.73 -10.92
N ASP A 179 -5.39 14.13 -10.57
CA ASP A 179 -5.23 13.49 -9.27
C ASP A 179 -4.83 14.51 -8.19
N ASP A 180 -5.82 15.11 -7.53
CA ASP A 180 -5.58 16.12 -6.48
C ASP A 180 -5.03 15.54 -5.17
N MET A 181 -5.22 14.24 -4.92
CA MET A 181 -4.65 13.55 -3.76
C MET A 181 -3.11 13.53 -3.78
N LEU A 182 -2.49 13.77 -4.94
CA LEU A 182 -1.04 13.89 -5.09
C LEU A 182 -0.44 14.96 -4.16
N PHE A 183 -1.19 16.03 -3.90
CA PHE A 183 -0.68 17.25 -3.25
C PHE A 183 -0.93 17.28 -1.74
N ILE A 184 -1.72 16.34 -1.20
CA ILE A 184 -2.22 16.42 0.17
C ILE A 184 -1.26 15.80 1.18
N GLY A 185 -0.37 14.88 0.78
CA GLY A 185 0.64 14.29 1.69
C GLY A 185 0.05 13.46 2.84
N TYR A 186 -1.16 12.92 2.66
CA TYR A 186 -1.91 12.17 3.68
C TYR A 186 -1.23 10.87 4.11
N PHE A 187 -0.47 10.23 3.22
CA PHE A 187 0.03 8.86 3.42
C PHE A 187 0.82 8.66 4.72
N GLN A 188 1.60 9.67 5.14
CA GLN A 188 2.41 9.57 6.37
C GLN A 188 1.57 9.51 7.65
N PHE A 189 0.33 10.01 7.60
CA PHE A 189 -0.57 10.13 8.75
C PHE A 189 -1.56 8.96 8.87
N LEU A 190 -1.59 8.06 7.88
CA LEU A 190 -2.34 6.81 7.96
C LEU A 190 -1.78 5.91 9.08
N ASN A 191 -2.63 5.06 9.62
CA ASN A 191 -2.21 3.98 10.51
C ASN A 191 -1.32 2.95 9.75
N GLN A 192 -0.79 1.95 10.46
CA GLN A 192 0.16 1.00 9.86
C GLN A 192 -0.51 0.01 8.90
N ASP A 193 -1.72 -0.44 9.21
CA ASP A 193 -2.42 -1.47 8.44
C ASP A 193 -2.83 -0.91 7.06
N GLU A 194 -3.31 0.33 6.99
CA GLU A 194 -3.73 0.96 5.74
C GLU A 194 -2.52 1.39 4.90
N LYS A 195 -1.40 1.75 5.54
CA LYS A 195 -0.12 1.91 4.82
C LYS A 195 0.29 0.60 4.13
N GLU A 196 0.18 -0.53 4.83
CA GLU A 196 0.50 -1.84 4.27
C GLU A 196 -0.44 -2.19 3.12
N PHE A 197 -1.74 -1.95 3.27
CA PHE A 197 -2.74 -2.13 2.21
C PHE A 197 -2.36 -1.38 0.92
N PHE A 198 -2.07 -0.08 1.00
CA PHE A 198 -1.68 0.71 -0.17
C PHE A 198 -0.32 0.32 -0.74
N ASN A 199 0.62 -0.11 0.11
CA ASN A 199 1.91 -0.61 -0.36
C ASN A 199 1.76 -1.92 -1.14
N ILE A 200 0.88 -2.82 -0.72
CA ILE A 200 0.54 -4.04 -1.47
C ILE A 200 -0.05 -3.68 -2.84
N ASN A 201 -0.98 -2.71 -2.89
CA ASN A 201 -1.53 -2.24 -4.16
C ASN A 201 -0.46 -1.62 -5.07
N THR A 202 0.49 -0.87 -4.50
CA THR A 202 1.63 -0.32 -5.22
C THR A 202 2.54 -1.43 -5.78
N SER A 203 2.81 -2.47 -4.99
CA SER A 203 3.57 -3.65 -5.46
C SER A 203 2.89 -4.33 -6.65
N LYS A 204 1.56 -4.50 -6.62
CA LYS A 204 0.80 -5.06 -7.76
C LYS A 204 0.96 -4.21 -9.03
N LYS A 205 0.95 -2.88 -8.91
CA LYS A 205 1.21 -1.98 -10.05
C LYS A 205 2.64 -2.09 -10.57
N LEU A 206 3.62 -2.19 -9.68
CA LEU A 206 5.02 -2.41 -10.07
C LEU A 206 5.19 -3.74 -10.82
N ASP A 207 4.51 -4.81 -10.37
CA ASP A 207 4.53 -6.10 -11.06
C ASP A 207 3.93 -6.00 -12.47
N PHE A 208 2.76 -5.34 -12.60
CA PHE A 208 2.15 -5.08 -13.89
C PHE A 208 3.08 -4.30 -14.84
N ILE A 209 3.68 -3.19 -14.36
CA ILE A 209 4.61 -2.38 -15.14
C ILE A 209 5.86 -3.20 -15.53
N SER A 210 6.36 -4.05 -14.63
CA SER A 210 7.48 -4.95 -14.92
C SER A 210 7.15 -5.94 -16.03
N SER A 211 5.94 -6.51 -16.01
CA SER A 211 5.47 -7.40 -17.07
C SER A 211 5.40 -6.68 -18.42
N LYS A 212 4.92 -5.44 -18.46
CA LYS A 212 4.92 -4.64 -19.69
C LYS A 212 6.32 -4.34 -20.21
N ILE A 213 7.27 -4.03 -19.33
CA ILE A 213 8.67 -3.86 -19.71
C ILE A 213 9.26 -5.16 -20.28
N LEU A 214 8.88 -6.31 -19.72
CA LEU A 214 9.29 -7.62 -20.21
C LEU A 214 8.71 -7.96 -21.57
N GLU A 215 7.43 -7.65 -21.81
CA GLU A 215 6.77 -7.78 -23.12
C GLU A 215 7.51 -6.98 -24.21
N LEU A 216 8.09 -5.83 -23.86
CA LEU A 216 8.93 -5.01 -24.75
C LEU A 216 10.36 -5.56 -24.94
N GLY A 217 10.69 -6.69 -24.32
CA GLY A 217 12.00 -7.35 -24.46
C GLY A 217 13.07 -6.85 -23.50
N TYR A 218 12.70 -6.26 -22.36
CA TYR A 218 13.64 -5.76 -21.35
C TYR A 218 13.37 -6.36 -19.97
N TYR A 219 14.40 -6.55 -19.15
CA TYR A 219 14.19 -6.82 -17.72
C TYR A 219 14.78 -5.70 -16.86
N ILE A 220 14.18 -5.51 -15.70
CA ILE A 220 14.59 -4.49 -14.73
C ILE A 220 15.77 -5.02 -13.92
N GLN A 221 16.85 -4.24 -13.86
CA GLN A 221 17.97 -4.48 -12.96
C GLN A 221 18.24 -3.26 -12.11
N PHE A 222 18.33 -3.45 -10.79
CA PHE A 222 18.76 -2.42 -9.88
C PHE A 222 20.27 -2.44 -9.71
N SER A 223 20.92 -1.31 -9.91
CA SER A 223 22.30 -1.09 -9.48
C SER A 223 22.33 -0.13 -8.29
N LYS A 224 23.38 -0.24 -7.47
CA LYS A 224 23.58 0.63 -6.32
C LYS A 224 24.94 1.33 -6.45
N GLU A 225 24.93 2.65 -6.60
CA GLU A 225 26.15 3.46 -6.55
C GLU A 225 26.01 4.52 -5.46
N LYS A 226 27.03 4.68 -4.60
CA LYS A 226 27.10 5.73 -3.57
C LYS A 226 25.82 5.92 -2.73
N LYS A 227 25.13 4.81 -2.41
CA LYS A 227 23.84 4.73 -1.66
C LYS A 227 22.59 5.13 -2.46
N GLU A 228 22.71 5.51 -3.72
CA GLU A 228 21.58 5.68 -4.63
C GLU A 228 21.31 4.37 -5.37
N VAL A 229 20.02 4.07 -5.56
CA VAL A 229 19.56 2.91 -6.33
C VAL A 229 19.11 3.41 -7.69
N TYR A 230 19.69 2.86 -8.75
CA TYR A 230 19.37 3.19 -10.14
C TYR A 230 18.63 2.03 -10.78
N LEU A 231 17.65 2.37 -11.62
CA LEU A 231 16.93 1.43 -12.44
C LEU A 231 17.55 1.36 -13.83
N ASN A 232 18.07 0.19 -14.17
CA ASN A 232 18.58 -0.12 -15.50
C ASN A 232 17.62 -1.08 -16.20
N LEU A 233 17.46 -0.88 -17.50
CA LEU A 233 16.72 -1.79 -18.37
C LEU A 233 17.72 -2.54 -19.23
N ILE A 234 17.69 -3.87 -19.15
CA ILE A 234 18.61 -4.71 -19.89
C ILE A 234 17.83 -5.45 -20.98
N PRO A 235 18.24 -5.37 -22.25
CA PRO A 235 17.61 -6.11 -23.32
C PRO A 235 17.75 -7.61 -23.06
N VAL A 236 16.65 -8.34 -23.20
CA VAL A 236 16.67 -9.79 -23.26
C VAL A 236 17.35 -10.16 -24.58
N LYS A 237 18.60 -10.65 -24.52
CA LYS A 237 19.28 -11.15 -25.72
C LYS A 237 18.48 -12.34 -26.25
N ASN A 238 18.23 -12.38 -27.56
CA ASN A 238 17.51 -13.43 -28.31
C ASN A 238 18.13 -14.85 -28.23
N GLU A 239 18.96 -15.15 -27.23
CA GLU A 239 19.23 -16.53 -26.87
C GLU A 239 17.97 -17.04 -26.19
N LYS A 240 17.14 -17.76 -26.96
CA LYS A 240 16.00 -18.53 -26.43
C LYS A 240 16.44 -19.19 -25.14
N SER A 241 15.93 -18.65 -24.05
CA SER A 241 16.11 -19.19 -22.73
C SER A 241 15.61 -20.63 -22.76
N ASP A 242 16.28 -21.57 -22.09
CA ASP A 242 15.73 -22.92 -21.91
C ASP A 242 14.37 -22.90 -21.18
N PHE A 243 13.92 -21.74 -20.68
CA PHE A 243 12.55 -21.49 -20.23
C PHE A 243 11.50 -21.58 -21.36
N ASP A 244 11.82 -21.24 -22.61
CA ASP A 244 10.88 -21.33 -23.75
C ASP A 244 10.57 -22.79 -24.14
N LYS A 245 11.24 -23.77 -23.51
CA LYS A 245 10.99 -25.21 -23.69
C LYS A 245 10.11 -25.80 -22.59
N LEU A 246 9.74 -25.02 -21.57
CA LEU A 246 8.69 -25.40 -20.66
C LEU A 246 7.39 -25.07 -21.39
N ASP A 247 6.60 -26.09 -21.73
CA ASP A 247 5.20 -25.90 -22.12
C ASP A 247 4.50 -25.22 -20.93
N GLU A 248 4.53 -23.88 -20.89
CA GLU A 248 3.91 -23.10 -19.83
C GLU A 248 2.40 -23.14 -20.01
N GLU A 249 1.73 -23.99 -19.23
CA GLU A 249 0.48 -23.54 -18.63
C GLU A 249 0.80 -22.27 -17.86
N VAL A 250 0.58 -21.12 -18.49
CA VAL A 250 0.73 -19.79 -17.88
C VAL A 250 -0.22 -19.76 -16.69
N ILE A 251 0.31 -19.98 -15.49
CA ILE A 251 -0.45 -19.87 -14.25
C ILE A 251 -0.83 -18.40 -14.10
N ASP A 252 -2.10 -18.10 -14.34
CA ASP A 252 -2.67 -16.77 -14.13
C ASP A 252 -2.49 -16.35 -12.66
N LYS A 253 -1.48 -15.52 -12.41
CA LYS A 253 -1.12 -15.03 -11.08
C LYS A 253 -2.25 -14.24 -10.42
N SER A 254 -3.20 -13.71 -11.19
CA SER A 254 -4.35 -12.99 -10.65
C SER A 254 -5.35 -13.90 -9.92
N ASN A 255 -5.32 -15.20 -10.22
CA ASN A 255 -6.12 -16.25 -9.58
C ASN A 255 -5.39 -16.99 -8.46
N LEU A 256 -4.12 -16.66 -8.19
CA LEU A 256 -3.38 -17.24 -7.08
C LEU A 256 -3.78 -16.53 -5.77
N PRO A 257 -4.33 -17.26 -4.78
CA PRO A 257 -4.65 -16.66 -3.50
C PRO A 257 -3.39 -16.19 -2.78
N SER A 258 -3.47 -15.04 -2.11
CA SER A 258 -2.40 -14.55 -1.25
C SER A 258 -2.35 -15.38 0.02
N PHE A 259 -1.45 -16.36 0.06
CA PHE A 259 -1.21 -17.14 1.26
C PHE A 259 -0.37 -16.37 2.27
N SER A 260 -0.84 -16.31 3.51
CA SER A 260 -0.04 -15.87 4.65
C SER A 260 1.19 -16.77 4.86
N LEU A 261 2.17 -16.31 5.64
CA LEU A 261 3.39 -17.08 5.93
C LEU A 261 3.10 -18.50 6.44
N LEU A 262 2.06 -18.68 7.26
CA LEU A 262 1.67 -19.97 7.81
C LEU A 262 0.96 -20.86 6.78
N GLU A 263 0.12 -20.28 5.92
CA GLU A 263 -0.51 -21.00 4.81
C GLU A 263 0.54 -21.45 3.78
N ARG A 264 1.50 -20.58 3.43
CA ARG A 264 2.66 -20.93 2.58
C ARG A 264 3.49 -22.07 3.19
N TYR A 265 3.72 -22.02 4.50
CA TYR A 265 4.43 -23.09 5.21
C TYR A 265 3.67 -24.43 5.19
N ALA A 266 2.35 -24.40 5.41
CA ALA A 266 1.50 -25.59 5.40
C ALA A 266 1.46 -26.22 4.00
N LEU A 267 1.33 -25.43 2.93
CA LEU A 267 1.44 -25.90 1.55
C LEU A 267 2.80 -26.58 1.29
N ILE A 268 3.90 -25.93 1.65
CA ILE A 268 5.25 -26.48 1.47
C ILE A 268 5.44 -27.82 2.19
N LYS A 269 4.87 -27.97 3.39
CA LYS A 269 4.84 -29.25 4.11
C LYS A 269 4.02 -30.30 3.36
N ARG A 270 2.85 -29.91 2.86
CA ARG A 270 1.89 -30.80 2.23
C ARG A 270 2.39 -31.32 0.88
N PHE A 271 3.06 -30.48 0.11
CA PHE A 271 3.78 -30.85 -1.12
C PHE A 271 5.13 -31.54 -0.87
N GLY A 272 5.55 -31.73 0.38
CA GLY A 272 6.83 -32.38 0.72
C GLY A 272 8.08 -31.58 0.32
N ILE A 273 7.93 -30.32 -0.10
CA ILE A 273 9.03 -29.43 -0.52
C ILE A 273 10.01 -29.21 0.64
N ASN A 274 9.49 -29.13 1.88
CA ASN A 274 10.35 -29.04 3.06
C ASN A 274 11.32 -30.23 3.19
N LYS A 275 10.88 -31.45 2.84
CA LYS A 275 11.74 -32.64 2.84
C LYS A 275 12.77 -32.54 1.73
N LEU A 276 12.36 -32.21 0.50
CA LEU A 276 13.28 -32.02 -0.63
C LEU A 276 14.40 -31.01 -0.33
N VAL A 277 14.06 -29.87 0.27
CA VAL A 277 15.04 -28.86 0.67
C VAL A 277 15.95 -29.38 1.79
N THR A 278 15.39 -30.08 2.77
CA THR A 278 16.13 -30.65 3.92
C THR A 278 17.08 -31.76 3.48
N ASP A 279 16.68 -32.61 2.54
CA ASP A 279 17.43 -33.77 2.05
C ASP A 279 18.49 -33.39 1.01
N SER A 280 18.45 -32.16 0.48
CA SER A 280 19.46 -31.67 -0.45
C SER A 280 20.86 -31.67 0.19
N LYS A 281 21.91 -31.94 -0.61
CA LYS A 281 23.31 -31.98 -0.13
C LYS A 281 23.92 -30.60 0.17
N THR A 282 23.11 -29.54 0.21
CA THR A 282 23.57 -28.15 0.36
C THR A 282 23.81 -27.76 1.81
N LEU A 283 24.56 -26.68 2.02
CA LEU A 283 24.82 -26.14 3.36
C LEU A 283 23.51 -25.63 4.00
N LYS A 284 23.38 -25.77 5.34
CA LYS A 284 22.18 -25.31 6.10
C LYS A 284 21.81 -23.85 5.80
N LYS A 285 22.81 -22.98 5.61
CA LYS A 285 22.59 -21.56 5.26
C LYS A 285 21.90 -21.39 3.91
N GLU A 286 22.27 -22.19 2.90
CA GLU A 286 21.67 -22.11 1.57
C GLU A 286 20.27 -22.74 1.55
N LYS A 287 20.04 -23.81 2.33
CA LYS A 287 18.68 -24.35 2.58
C LYS A 287 17.73 -23.30 3.15
N ASN A 288 18.20 -22.51 4.13
CA ASN A 288 17.41 -21.45 4.72
C ASN A 288 17.09 -20.32 3.72
N LYS A 289 18.03 -19.98 2.82
CA LYS A 289 17.78 -18.99 1.76
C LYS A 289 16.78 -19.51 0.73
N LEU A 290 16.93 -20.75 0.30
CA LEU A 290 16.03 -21.39 -0.66
C LEU A 290 14.61 -21.44 -0.09
N LEU A 291 14.46 -21.85 1.17
CA LEU A 291 13.17 -21.86 1.82
C LEU A 291 12.60 -20.45 2.02
N ALA A 292 13.44 -19.48 2.40
CA ALA A 292 13.02 -18.07 2.51
C ALA A 292 12.52 -17.51 1.17
N LEU A 293 13.12 -17.92 0.06
CA LEU A 293 12.69 -17.57 -1.29
C LEU A 293 11.34 -18.23 -1.63
N ILE A 294 11.20 -19.54 -1.41
CA ILE A 294 9.96 -20.29 -1.68
C ILE A 294 8.79 -19.74 -0.82
N MET A 295 9.08 -19.36 0.42
CA MET A 295 8.10 -18.85 1.39
C MET A 295 7.90 -17.34 1.34
N ASP A 296 8.70 -16.64 0.52
CA ASP A 296 8.73 -15.18 0.44
C ASP A 296 8.74 -14.54 1.84
N CYS A 297 9.80 -14.83 2.61
CA CYS A 297 9.94 -14.38 3.99
C CYS A 297 11.40 -14.14 4.38
N SER A 298 11.63 -13.63 5.59
CA SER A 298 13.00 -13.48 6.09
C SER A 298 13.67 -14.84 6.34
N ILE A 299 14.99 -14.90 6.14
CA ILE A 299 15.82 -16.08 6.43
C ILE A 299 15.63 -16.55 7.89
N ASP A 300 15.42 -15.60 8.81
CA ASP A 300 15.16 -15.91 10.22
C ASP A 300 13.82 -16.60 10.46
N ASN A 301 12.76 -16.19 9.76
CA ASN A 301 11.45 -16.84 9.85
C ASN A 301 11.50 -18.23 9.20
N ALA A 302 12.11 -18.37 8.03
CA ALA A 302 12.34 -19.66 7.38
C ALA A 302 13.13 -20.63 8.28
N ARG A 303 14.21 -20.14 8.92
CA ARG A 303 15.00 -20.90 9.90
C ARG A 303 14.15 -21.39 11.08
N LYS A 304 13.37 -20.48 11.68
CA LYS A 304 12.49 -20.82 12.81
C LYS A 304 11.43 -21.85 12.44
N LEU A 305 10.94 -21.81 11.20
CA LEU A 305 9.95 -22.74 10.68
C LEU A 305 10.54 -24.13 10.38
N LEU A 306 11.80 -24.22 9.92
CA LEU A 306 12.52 -25.49 9.78
C LEU A 306 12.85 -26.13 11.12
N ASP A 307 13.35 -25.32 12.06
CA ASP A 307 13.76 -25.82 13.37
C ASP A 307 12.55 -25.97 14.34
N ASN A 308 11.31 -25.81 13.86
CA ASN A 308 10.06 -25.83 14.65
C ASN A 308 10.07 -24.88 15.87
N THR A 309 10.87 -23.81 15.82
CA THR A 309 11.02 -22.80 16.89
C THR A 309 10.24 -21.51 16.61
N TYR A 310 9.42 -21.50 15.57
CA TYR A 310 8.56 -20.36 15.25
C TYR A 310 7.48 -20.19 16.34
N LYS A 311 7.68 -19.20 17.22
CA LYS A 311 6.78 -18.92 18.34
C LYS A 311 5.64 -18.00 17.92
N LEU A 312 4.45 -18.57 17.80
CA LEU A 312 3.19 -17.81 17.78
C LEU A 312 2.74 -17.56 19.23
N LYS A 313 2.28 -16.34 19.53
CA LYS A 313 2.09 -15.83 20.89
C LYS A 313 1.03 -16.57 21.74
N ASP A 314 0.21 -17.48 21.19
CA ASP A 314 -0.93 -18.07 21.91
C ASP A 314 -1.31 -19.51 21.45
N LYS A 315 -0.99 -20.55 22.25
CA LYS A 315 -1.05 -21.98 21.82
C LYS A 315 -2.45 -22.52 21.52
N GLU A 316 -3.49 -22.10 22.23
CA GLU A 316 -4.86 -22.61 22.00
C GLU A 316 -5.51 -21.97 20.78
N LYS A 317 -5.33 -20.66 20.59
CA LYS A 317 -5.74 -19.97 19.36
C LYS A 317 -5.03 -20.51 18.12
N ASN A 318 -3.81 -21.05 18.27
CA ASN A 318 -3.07 -21.62 17.16
C ASN A 318 -3.65 -22.94 16.66
N LYS A 319 -4.17 -23.83 17.52
CA LYS A 319 -4.79 -25.08 17.06
C LYS A 319 -6.00 -24.81 16.17
N VAL A 320 -6.86 -23.89 16.60
CA VAL A 320 -8.03 -23.46 15.82
C VAL A 320 -7.59 -22.81 14.50
N ARG A 321 -6.52 -22.01 14.53
CA ARG A 321 -5.94 -21.37 13.34
C ARG A 321 -5.29 -22.36 12.38
N GLU A 322 -4.63 -23.40 12.87
CA GLU A 322 -4.06 -24.48 12.06
C GLU A 322 -5.17 -25.25 11.33
N THR A 323 -6.27 -25.58 12.01
CA THR A 323 -7.44 -26.22 11.37
C THR A 323 -8.04 -25.34 10.28
N LEU A 324 -8.24 -24.04 10.54
CA LEU A 324 -8.72 -23.08 9.53
C LEU A 324 -7.78 -22.92 8.33
N ILE A 325 -6.47 -23.02 8.55
CA ILE A 325 -5.46 -22.96 7.47
C ILE A 325 -5.55 -24.22 6.61
N GLU A 326 -5.65 -25.40 7.22
CA GLU A 326 -5.80 -26.66 6.49
C GLU A 326 -7.10 -26.69 5.68
N GLU A 327 -8.22 -26.23 6.24
CA GLU A 327 -9.51 -26.14 5.52
C GLU A 327 -9.41 -25.23 4.29
N LYS A 328 -8.76 -24.07 4.41
CA LYS A 328 -8.52 -23.16 3.27
C LYS A 328 -7.61 -23.76 2.20
N ILE A 329 -6.59 -24.50 2.62
CA ILE A 329 -5.68 -25.18 1.70
C ILE A 329 -6.43 -26.29 0.97
N ASP A 330 -7.22 -27.10 1.67
CA ASP A 330 -8.03 -28.16 1.09
C ASP A 330 -9.02 -27.61 0.06
N GLU A 331 -9.71 -26.52 0.41
CA GLU A 331 -10.61 -25.83 -0.51
C GLU A 331 -9.88 -25.29 -1.75
N PHE A 332 -8.71 -24.68 -1.57
CA PHE A 332 -7.89 -24.20 -2.68
C PHE A 332 -7.48 -25.34 -3.62
N LEU A 333 -6.95 -26.44 -3.08
CA LEU A 333 -6.50 -27.59 -3.86
C LEU A 333 -7.66 -28.24 -4.61
N PHE A 334 -8.81 -28.40 -3.95
CA PHE A 334 -10.02 -28.95 -4.53
C PHE A 334 -10.54 -28.09 -5.70
N ARG A 335 -10.67 -26.78 -5.50
CA ARG A 335 -11.14 -25.84 -6.54
C ARG A 335 -10.24 -25.84 -7.77
N ASN A 336 -8.93 -25.98 -7.56
CA ASN A 336 -7.94 -25.97 -8.63
C ASN A 336 -7.59 -27.38 -9.16
N LYS A 337 -8.30 -28.42 -8.70
CA LYS A 337 -8.08 -29.82 -9.11
C LYS A 337 -6.63 -30.29 -8.97
N ILE A 338 -5.94 -29.83 -7.93
CA ILE A 338 -4.55 -30.18 -7.65
C ILE A 338 -4.53 -31.51 -6.88
N ASP A 339 -4.10 -32.58 -7.54
CA ASP A 339 -3.93 -33.89 -6.91
C ASP A 339 -2.55 -34.02 -6.26
N ILE A 340 -2.51 -33.86 -4.93
CA ILE A 340 -1.26 -33.96 -4.16
C ILE A 340 -0.78 -35.41 -4.03
N ASP A 341 -1.68 -36.40 -4.13
CA ASP A 341 -1.28 -37.80 -3.99
C ASP A 341 -0.57 -38.33 -5.24
N SER A 342 -0.62 -37.59 -6.35
CA SER A 342 0.22 -37.82 -7.53
C SER A 342 1.69 -37.34 -7.37
N ILE A 343 1.99 -36.54 -6.34
CA ILE A 343 3.29 -35.86 -6.14
C ILE A 343 4.19 -36.61 -5.12
N LYS A 344 3.64 -37.56 -4.35
CA LYS A 344 4.37 -38.40 -3.40
C LYS A 344 4.94 -39.65 -4.08
#